data_AF-A0A1F6HNI9-F1
#
_entry.id   AF-A0A1F6HNI9-F1
#
_cell.length_a   1.000
_cell.length_b   1.000
_cell.length_c   1.000
_cell.angle_alpha   90.00
_cell.angle_beta   90.00
_cell.angle_gamma   90.00
#
_symmetry.space_group_name_H-M   'P 1'
#
loop_
_entity.id
_entity.type
_entity.pdbx_description
1 polymer ?
#
loop_
_entity_poly.entity_id
_entity_poly.type
_entity_poly.pdbx_seq_one_letter_code
_entity_poly.pdbx_strand_id
1 'polypeptide(L)'
;MATEKMRKKPVKKKEKIAVLKEENFVQQLSSKKNSLSPKKSIKKYVLISLVLIIAVFLLYYFKGLFITAVVNGEPISRIALIQELEKQYGKQTLSSLVTKTLILQEAKKQNVSVSNQDIDSEIKKIEDNLSKQGQTLDQALLFQGMTKENLIDQIKTQKLIEKMLGKDIKISNKEIDDYIEQNKENLPADKSGEEMKTLAKQQLTQKKLVEKYQSWIGNLQKNAKISYF
;
A
#
# COMPACT_ATOMS: atom_id res chain seq x y z
N MET A 1 -102.61 -26.13 -62.55
CA MET A 1 -102.92 -27.29 -61.68
C MET A 1 -101.69 -27.65 -60.87
N ALA A 2 -101.91 -27.90 -59.58
CA ALA A 2 -100.96 -28.32 -58.53
C ALA A 2 -100.15 -29.59 -58.92
N THR A 3 -99.02 -29.97 -58.33
CA THR A 3 -98.79 -30.26 -56.90
C THR A 3 -97.30 -30.40 -56.52
N GLU A 4 -97.09 -30.24 -55.23
CA GLU A 4 -95.97 -30.49 -54.31
C GLU A 4 -95.31 -31.90 -54.37
N LYS A 5 -94.02 -32.01 -53.99
CA LYS A 5 -93.48 -32.73 -52.80
C LYS A 5 -92.17 -33.57 -52.99
N MET A 6 -91.14 -33.11 -52.26
CA MET A 6 -90.13 -33.80 -51.41
C MET A 6 -89.15 -34.93 -51.88
N ARG A 7 -87.85 -34.60 -51.70
CA ARG A 7 -86.69 -35.30 -51.04
C ARG A 7 -86.36 -36.78 -51.34
N LYS A 8 -85.09 -37.03 -51.72
CA LYS A 8 -84.01 -37.69 -50.90
C LYS A 8 -82.63 -37.72 -51.62
N LYS A 9 -81.54 -37.69 -50.83
CA LYS A 9 -80.08 -37.68 -51.17
C LYS A 9 -79.55 -39.03 -51.71
N PRO A 10 -78.34 -39.07 -52.33
CA PRO A 10 -77.10 -39.51 -51.63
C PRO A 10 -75.86 -38.66 -52.06
N VAL A 11 -75.03 -38.05 -51.20
CA VAL A 11 -73.98 -38.55 -50.27
C VAL A 11 -73.13 -39.69 -50.84
N LYS A 12 -72.03 -39.35 -51.55
CA LYS A 12 -70.83 -40.22 -51.74
C LYS A 12 -69.56 -39.55 -52.30
N LYS A 13 -69.52 -38.22 -52.47
CA LYS A 13 -68.34 -37.49 -53.00
C LYS A 13 -67.51 -36.74 -51.95
N LYS A 14 -68.01 -36.60 -50.71
CA LYS A 14 -67.35 -35.81 -49.65
C LYS A 14 -66.33 -36.58 -48.79
N GLU A 15 -66.43 -37.91 -48.68
CA GLU A 15 -65.49 -38.71 -47.85
C GLU A 15 -64.10 -38.86 -48.48
N LYS A 16 -63.99 -39.12 -49.79
CA LYS A 16 -62.66 -39.26 -50.43
C LYS A 16 -61.80 -37.98 -50.42
N ILE A 17 -62.44 -36.81 -50.41
CA ILE A 17 -61.74 -35.52 -50.37
C ILE A 17 -61.28 -35.19 -48.93
N ALA A 18 -61.98 -35.70 -47.91
CA ALA A 18 -61.58 -35.53 -46.50
C ALA A 18 -60.35 -36.40 -46.16
N VAL A 19 -60.33 -37.66 -46.60
CA VAL A 19 -59.23 -38.61 -46.33
C VAL A 19 -57.91 -38.18 -47.00
N LEU A 20 -57.95 -37.70 -48.25
CA LEU A 20 -56.77 -37.18 -48.95
C LEU A 20 -56.21 -35.89 -48.32
N LYS A 21 -57.03 -35.14 -47.57
CA LYS A 21 -56.61 -33.90 -46.90
C LYS A 21 -56.04 -34.18 -45.52
N GLU A 22 -56.53 -35.20 -44.82
CA GLU A 22 -56.00 -35.66 -43.53
C GLU A 22 -54.64 -36.35 -43.67
N GLU A 23 -54.40 -37.19 -44.67
CA GLU A 23 -53.08 -37.81 -44.87
C GLU A 23 -52.00 -36.77 -45.17
N ASN A 24 -52.31 -35.77 -46.02
CA ASN A 24 -51.40 -34.65 -46.28
C ASN A 24 -51.21 -33.74 -45.06
N PHE A 25 -52.23 -33.57 -44.21
CA PHE A 25 -52.14 -32.78 -42.98
C PHE A 25 -51.32 -33.49 -41.89
N VAL A 26 -51.48 -34.81 -41.73
CA VAL A 26 -50.69 -35.62 -40.77
C VAL A 26 -49.22 -35.71 -41.22
N GLN A 27 -48.95 -35.78 -42.52
CA GLN A 27 -47.58 -35.77 -43.06
C GLN A 27 -46.90 -34.40 -42.94
N GLN A 28 -47.68 -33.31 -42.99
CA GLN A 28 -47.21 -31.94 -42.76
C GLN A 28 -47.02 -31.60 -41.26
N LEU A 29 -47.73 -32.29 -40.36
CA LEU A 29 -47.54 -32.16 -38.90
C LEU A 29 -46.33 -32.97 -38.38
N SER A 30 -45.99 -34.10 -39.00
CA SER A 30 -44.86 -34.95 -38.58
C SER A 30 -43.48 -34.38 -38.97
N SER A 31 -43.42 -33.47 -39.94
CA SER A 31 -42.16 -32.90 -40.45
C SER A 31 -41.79 -31.53 -39.85
N LYS A 32 -42.61 -30.94 -38.97
CA LYS A 32 -42.22 -29.77 -38.18
C LYS A 32 -41.79 -30.15 -36.77
N LYS A 33 -40.82 -31.05 -36.69
CA LYS A 33 -39.89 -31.05 -35.55
C LYS A 33 -39.14 -29.74 -35.67
N ASN A 34 -39.54 -28.73 -34.89
CA ASN A 34 -38.73 -27.54 -34.68
C ASN A 34 -37.41 -28.04 -34.07
N SER A 35 -36.46 -28.30 -34.97
CA SER A 35 -35.07 -28.43 -34.69
C SER A 35 -34.66 -27.18 -33.93
N LEU A 36 -34.37 -27.34 -32.65
CA LEU A 36 -33.36 -26.51 -31.99
C LEU A 36 -32.03 -26.80 -32.70
N SER A 37 -31.86 -26.21 -33.88
CA SER A 37 -30.59 -26.07 -34.57
C SER A 37 -29.67 -25.18 -33.73
N PRO A 38 -28.34 -25.41 -33.78
CA PRO A 38 -27.44 -25.03 -32.71
C PRO A 38 -27.37 -23.51 -32.57
N LYS A 39 -27.70 -23.02 -31.38
CA LYS A 39 -27.61 -21.62 -30.93
C LYS A 39 -26.16 -21.13 -30.96
N LYS A 40 -25.61 -20.90 -32.15
CA LYS A 40 -24.22 -20.48 -32.39
C LYS A 40 -24.21 -19.01 -32.83
N SER A 41 -24.44 -18.10 -31.88
CA SER A 41 -23.98 -16.68 -31.91
C SER A 41 -24.45 -15.88 -30.69
N ILE A 42 -25.53 -16.26 -30.02
CA ILE A 42 -25.98 -15.58 -28.77
C ILE A 42 -24.96 -15.72 -27.64
N LYS A 43 -24.27 -16.87 -27.53
CA LYS A 43 -23.21 -17.05 -26.53
C LYS A 43 -22.06 -16.05 -26.71
N LYS A 44 -21.75 -15.61 -27.95
CA LYS A 44 -20.72 -14.60 -28.22
C LYS A 44 -21.16 -13.21 -27.73
N TYR A 45 -22.40 -12.81 -28.03
CA TYR A 45 -22.94 -11.53 -27.57
C TYR A 45 -23.13 -11.48 -26.04
N VAL A 46 -23.53 -12.60 -25.42
CA VAL A 46 -23.59 -12.72 -23.96
C VAL A 46 -22.20 -12.59 -23.34
N LEU A 47 -21.18 -13.20 -23.94
CA LEU A 47 -19.80 -13.11 -23.46
C LEU A 47 -19.21 -11.71 -23.63
N ILE A 48 -19.51 -11.02 -24.75
CA ILE A 48 -19.12 -9.62 -24.96
C ILE A 48 -19.82 -8.68 -23.97
N SER A 49 -21.13 -8.88 -23.73
CA SER A 49 -21.89 -8.13 -22.72
C SER A 49 -21.33 -8.34 -21.31
N LEU A 50 -21.01 -9.58 -20.95
CA LEU A 50 -20.38 -9.91 -19.67
C LEU A 50 -19.02 -9.21 -19.53
N VAL A 51 -18.19 -9.23 -20.57
CA VAL A 51 -16.88 -8.55 -20.58
C VAL A 51 -17.05 -7.03 -20.46
N LEU A 52 -18.04 -6.44 -21.12
CA LEU A 52 -18.35 -5.01 -20.99
C LEU A 52 -18.82 -4.65 -19.58
N ILE A 53 -19.69 -5.45 -18.97
CA ILE A 53 -20.15 -5.25 -17.59
C ILE A 53 -18.98 -5.37 -16.61
N ILE A 54 -18.12 -6.38 -16.80
CA ILE A 54 -16.89 -6.55 -16.01
C ILE A 54 -15.95 -5.37 -16.22
N ALA A 55 -15.79 -4.86 -17.45
CA ALA A 55 -14.95 -3.69 -17.73
C ALA A 55 -15.49 -2.42 -17.08
N VAL A 56 -16.80 -2.19 -17.10
CA VAL A 56 -17.45 -1.05 -16.42
C VAL A 56 -17.33 -1.19 -14.90
N PHE A 57 -17.51 -2.39 -14.36
CA PHE A 57 -17.32 -2.70 -12.94
C PHE A 57 -15.86 -2.47 -12.52
N LEU A 58 -14.89 -2.94 -13.32
CA LEU A 58 -13.46 -2.69 -13.10
C LEU A 58 -13.17 -1.19 -13.15
N LEU A 59 -13.65 -0.47 -14.17
CA LEU A 59 -13.47 0.98 -14.26
C LEU A 59 -14.07 1.71 -13.05
N TYR A 60 -15.22 1.26 -12.54
CA TYR A 60 -15.84 1.79 -11.33
C TYR A 60 -14.98 1.52 -10.08
N TYR A 61 -14.49 0.29 -9.92
CA TYR A 61 -13.60 -0.09 -8.81
C TYR A 61 -12.24 0.61 -8.87
N PHE A 62 -11.71 0.86 -10.07
CA PHE A 62 -10.41 1.50 -10.27
C PHE A 62 -10.47 3.03 -10.31
N LYS A 63 -11.65 3.67 -10.17
CA LYS A 63 -11.74 5.15 -10.11
C LYS A 63 -10.86 5.75 -9.01
N GLY A 64 -10.74 5.06 -7.87
CA GLY A 64 -9.92 5.50 -6.73
C GLY A 64 -8.40 5.51 -6.98
N LEU A 65 -7.92 4.86 -8.06
CA LEU A 65 -6.53 4.97 -8.48
C LEU A 65 -6.23 6.32 -9.14
N PHE A 66 -7.19 6.90 -9.85
CA PHE A 66 -6.99 8.15 -10.60
C PHE A 66 -7.55 9.38 -9.87
N ILE A 67 -8.58 9.21 -9.04
CA ILE A 67 -9.26 10.28 -8.32
C ILE A 67 -9.14 10.01 -6.81
N THR A 68 -8.58 10.96 -6.09
CA THR A 68 -8.36 10.88 -4.63
C THR A 68 -9.48 11.52 -3.82
N ALA A 69 -10.13 12.56 -4.35
CA ALA A 69 -11.25 13.22 -3.71
C ALA A 69 -12.14 13.91 -4.78
N VAL A 70 -13.36 14.28 -4.41
CA VAL A 70 -14.25 15.12 -5.23
C VAL A 70 -14.81 16.22 -4.33
N VAL A 71 -14.67 17.48 -4.72
CA VAL A 71 -15.14 18.66 -3.97
C VAL A 71 -16.19 19.37 -4.82
N ASN A 72 -17.45 19.39 -4.37
CA ASN A 72 -18.56 20.04 -5.10
C ASN A 72 -18.70 19.60 -6.57
N GLY A 73 -18.39 18.33 -6.87
CA GLY A 73 -18.41 17.78 -8.23
C GLY A 73 -17.11 17.94 -9.02
N GLU A 74 -16.12 18.66 -8.49
CA GLU A 74 -14.79 18.78 -9.10
C GLU A 74 -13.84 17.70 -8.56
N PRO A 75 -13.31 16.79 -9.42
CA PRO A 75 -12.43 15.72 -8.99
C PRO A 75 -10.99 16.21 -8.77
N ILE A 76 -10.40 15.85 -7.64
CA ILE A 76 -8.98 15.99 -7.36
C ILE A 76 -8.26 14.72 -7.80
N SER A 77 -7.45 14.84 -8.85
CA SER A 77 -6.68 13.71 -9.38
C SER A 77 -5.53 13.32 -8.45
N ARG A 78 -5.21 12.03 -8.41
CA ARG A 78 -4.08 11.51 -7.65
C ARG A 78 -2.74 12.07 -8.16
N ILE A 79 -2.63 12.29 -9.46
CA ILE A 79 -1.42 12.85 -10.08
C ILE A 79 -1.20 14.29 -9.60
N ALA A 80 -2.24 15.12 -9.58
CA ALA A 80 -2.14 16.49 -9.07
C ALA A 80 -1.73 16.52 -7.59
N LEU A 81 -2.30 15.62 -6.77
CA LEU A 81 -1.89 15.48 -5.37
C LEU A 81 -0.41 15.08 -5.24
N ILE A 82 0.04 14.07 -5.98
CA ILE A 82 1.45 13.62 -5.95
C ILE A 82 2.38 14.73 -6.41
N GLN A 83 2.05 15.43 -7.49
CA GLN A 83 2.86 16.56 -7.99
C GLN A 83 3.01 17.66 -6.94
N GLU A 84 1.93 18.00 -6.23
CA GLU A 84 2.00 18.99 -5.17
C GLU A 84 2.82 18.50 -3.97
N LEU A 85 2.70 17.21 -3.59
CA LEU A 85 3.54 16.60 -2.55
C LEU A 85 5.01 16.53 -2.94
N GLU A 86 5.33 16.19 -4.19
CA GLU A 86 6.70 16.17 -4.73
C GLU A 86 7.28 17.59 -4.77
N LYS A 87 6.49 18.59 -5.14
CA LYS A 87 6.89 19.99 -5.13
C LYS A 87 7.19 20.48 -3.70
N GLN A 88 6.36 20.12 -2.73
CA GLN A 88 6.53 20.56 -1.34
C GLN A 88 7.63 19.78 -0.59
N TYR A 89 7.67 18.45 -0.73
CA TYR A 89 8.50 17.57 0.09
C TYR A 89 9.45 16.68 -0.70
N GLY A 90 9.29 16.57 -2.02
CA GLY A 90 10.00 15.60 -2.86
C GLY A 90 11.52 15.69 -2.75
N LYS A 91 12.09 16.90 -2.80
CA LYS A 91 13.55 17.10 -2.67
C LYS A 91 14.09 16.60 -1.33
N GLN A 92 13.42 16.96 -0.23
CA GLN A 92 13.83 16.55 1.11
C GLN A 92 13.66 15.04 1.31
N THR A 93 12.51 14.49 0.88
CA THR A 93 12.23 13.05 0.95
C THR A 93 13.25 12.26 0.14
N LEU A 94 13.55 12.67 -1.09
CA LEU A 94 14.56 12.02 -1.92
C LEU A 94 15.95 12.08 -1.27
N SER A 95 16.35 13.22 -0.73
CA SER A 95 17.62 13.37 -0.01
C SER A 95 17.72 12.44 1.21
N SER A 96 16.62 12.30 1.97
CA SER A 96 16.54 11.40 3.11
C SER A 96 16.63 9.92 2.67
N LEU A 97 15.93 9.54 1.60
CA LEU A 97 15.99 8.20 1.04
C LEU A 97 17.39 7.85 0.54
N VAL A 98 18.05 8.75 -0.20
CA VAL A 98 19.44 8.58 -0.64
C VAL A 98 20.36 8.37 0.56
N THR A 99 20.22 9.19 1.60
CA THR A 99 20.98 9.07 2.84
C THR A 99 20.77 7.72 3.52
N LYS A 100 19.51 7.28 3.70
CA LYS A 100 19.18 5.96 4.26
C LYS A 100 19.81 4.84 3.42
N THR A 101 19.72 4.91 2.09
CA THR A 101 20.30 3.92 1.19
C THR A 101 21.83 3.84 1.34
N LEU A 102 22.53 4.97 1.40
CA LEU A 102 23.99 5.00 1.61
C LEU A 102 24.38 4.36 2.94
N ILE A 103 23.64 4.65 4.01
CA ILE A 103 23.86 4.06 5.34
C ILE A 103 23.73 2.54 5.29
N LEU A 104 22.67 2.03 4.65
CA LEU A 104 22.44 0.58 4.52
C LEU A 104 23.51 -0.10 3.65
N GLN A 105 23.96 0.56 2.59
CA GLN A 105 25.04 0.06 1.74
C GLN A 105 26.38 -0.01 2.50
N GLU A 106 26.72 1.04 3.25
CA GLU A 106 27.96 1.06 4.03
C GLU A 106 27.91 0.03 5.17
N ALA A 107 26.77 -0.11 5.86
CA ALA A 107 26.58 -1.17 6.85
C ALA A 107 26.82 -2.56 6.27
N LYS A 108 26.29 -2.83 5.07
CA LYS A 108 26.52 -4.09 4.36
C LYS A 108 28.00 -4.28 4.02
N LYS A 109 28.67 -3.24 3.53
CA LYS A 109 30.10 -3.26 3.20
C LYS A 109 30.98 -3.54 4.43
N GLN A 110 30.62 -3.00 5.59
CA GLN A 110 31.32 -3.22 6.86
C GLN A 110 30.88 -4.50 7.57
N ASN A 111 29.96 -5.28 6.99
CA ASN A 111 29.35 -6.48 7.60
C ASN A 111 28.74 -6.21 8.99
N VAL A 112 28.15 -5.03 9.17
CA VAL A 112 27.46 -4.66 10.40
C VAL A 112 25.98 -5.00 10.27
N SER A 113 25.47 -5.76 11.26
CA SER A 113 24.07 -6.13 11.35
C SER A 113 23.48 -5.77 12.71
N VAL A 114 22.16 -5.62 12.74
CA VAL A 114 21.36 -5.38 13.95
C VAL A 114 20.54 -6.64 14.18
N SER A 115 20.61 -7.18 15.39
CA SER A 115 19.82 -8.35 15.77
C SER A 115 18.40 -7.92 16.12
N ASN A 116 17.44 -8.85 16.05
CA ASN A 116 16.08 -8.57 16.52
C ASN A 116 16.07 -8.20 18.00
N GLN A 117 16.94 -8.81 18.80
CA GLN A 117 17.08 -8.48 20.22
C GLN A 117 17.48 -7.02 20.46
N ASP A 118 18.37 -6.46 19.62
CA ASP A 118 18.75 -5.04 19.70
C ASP A 118 17.54 -4.13 19.42
N ILE A 119 16.69 -4.52 18.47
CA ILE A 119 15.48 -3.78 18.08
C ILE A 119 14.44 -3.88 19.20
N ASP A 120 14.15 -5.09 19.68
CA ASP A 120 13.16 -5.33 20.73
C ASP A 120 13.55 -4.64 22.03
N SER A 121 14.85 -4.63 22.37
CA SER A 121 15.35 -3.90 23.54
C SER A 121 15.12 -2.40 23.42
N GLU A 122 15.26 -1.82 22.22
CA GLU A 122 15.03 -0.39 22.02
C GLU A 122 13.54 -0.05 22.02
N ILE A 123 12.71 -0.90 21.38
CA ILE A 123 11.24 -0.78 21.45
C ILE A 123 10.78 -0.79 22.90
N LYS A 124 11.28 -1.72 23.71
CA LYS A 124 10.93 -1.81 25.14
C LYS A 124 11.30 -0.54 25.90
N LYS A 125 12.47 0.06 25.64
CA LYS A 125 12.83 1.34 26.26
C LYS A 125 11.88 2.47 25.87
N ILE A 126 11.46 2.50 24.61
CA ILE A 126 10.49 3.49 24.14
C ILE A 126 9.14 3.26 24.84
N GLU A 127 8.66 2.02 24.91
CA GLU A 127 7.44 1.63 25.64
C GLU A 127 7.50 2.02 27.11
N ASP A 128 8.61 1.74 27.80
CA ASP A 128 8.81 2.08 29.21
C ASP A 128 8.78 3.61 29.43
N ASN A 129 9.39 4.38 28.51
CA ASN A 129 9.39 5.84 28.57
C ASN A 129 8.00 6.45 28.31
N LEU A 130 7.27 5.90 27.34
CA LEU A 130 5.89 6.33 27.04
C LEU A 130 4.94 5.96 28.18
N SER A 131 5.10 4.78 28.77
CA SER A 131 4.27 4.32 29.89
C SER A 131 4.42 5.23 31.12
N LYS A 132 5.63 5.74 31.39
CA LYS A 132 5.86 6.76 32.44
C LYS A 132 5.13 8.07 32.17
N GLN A 133 4.81 8.35 30.91
CA GLN A 133 4.04 9.53 30.48
C GLN A 133 2.55 9.23 30.34
N GLY A 134 2.10 8.01 30.68
CA GLY A 134 0.70 7.59 30.59
C GLY A 134 0.22 7.29 29.17
N GLN A 135 1.13 7.06 28.21
CA GLN A 135 0.80 6.77 26.82
C GLN A 135 1.26 5.36 26.42
N THR A 136 0.54 4.69 25.53
CA THR A 136 1.00 3.44 24.91
C THR A 136 1.76 3.70 23.61
N LEU A 137 2.62 2.76 23.20
CA LEU A 137 3.34 2.85 21.93
C LEU A 137 2.38 3.00 20.74
N ASP A 138 1.32 2.21 20.69
CA ASP A 138 0.34 2.25 19.58
C ASP A 138 -0.34 3.62 19.48
N GLN A 139 -0.69 4.25 20.62
CA GLN A 139 -1.26 5.59 20.63
C GLN A 139 -0.26 6.64 20.11
N ALA A 140 1.00 6.54 20.52
CA ALA A 140 2.05 7.45 20.07
C ALA A 140 2.31 7.31 18.56
N LEU A 141 2.34 6.08 18.04
CA LEU A 141 2.51 5.79 16.62
C LEU A 141 1.32 6.28 15.79
N LEU A 142 0.10 6.04 16.25
CA LEU A 142 -1.12 6.54 15.58
C LEU A 142 -1.13 8.07 15.51
N PHE A 143 -0.77 8.76 16.59
CA PHE A 143 -0.71 10.22 16.61
C PHE A 143 0.32 10.78 15.60
N GLN A 144 1.42 10.06 15.39
CA GLN A 144 2.45 10.42 14.41
C GLN A 144 2.13 9.96 12.98
N GLY A 145 1.02 9.24 12.77
CA GLY A 145 0.69 8.63 11.48
C GLY A 145 1.68 7.55 11.04
N MET A 146 2.30 6.87 12.01
CA MET A 146 3.39 5.93 11.82
C MET A 146 2.95 4.49 12.10
N THR A 147 3.50 3.51 11.38
CA THR A 147 3.32 2.09 11.71
C THR A 147 4.47 1.55 12.57
N LYS A 148 4.25 0.40 13.24
CA LYS A 148 5.31 -0.28 13.99
C LYS A 148 6.49 -0.67 13.11
N GLU A 149 6.25 -1.05 11.86
CA GLU A 149 7.29 -1.37 10.88
C GLU A 149 8.15 -0.14 10.57
N ASN A 150 7.55 1.05 10.45
CA ASN A 150 8.31 2.28 10.24
C ASN A 150 9.23 2.57 11.44
N LEU A 151 8.73 2.37 12.67
CA LEU A 151 9.54 2.51 13.88
C LEU A 151 10.71 1.50 13.89
N ILE A 152 10.44 0.22 13.58
CA ILE A 152 11.46 -0.82 13.49
C ILE A 152 12.55 -0.43 12.49
N ASP A 153 12.15 0.08 11.33
CA ASP A 153 13.06 0.55 10.28
C ASP A 153 13.94 1.72 10.74
N GLN A 154 13.37 2.66 11.50
CA GLN A 154 14.11 3.77 12.08
C GLN A 154 15.10 3.30 13.14
N ILE A 155 14.66 2.45 14.08
CA ILE A 155 15.52 1.86 15.11
C ILE A 155 16.67 1.10 14.45
N LYS A 156 16.38 0.26 13.46
CA LYS A 156 17.41 -0.49 12.73
C LYS A 156 18.45 0.45 12.10
N THR A 157 18.00 1.51 11.44
CA THR A 157 18.90 2.50 10.83
C THR A 157 19.76 3.20 11.89
N GLN A 158 19.17 3.61 13.01
CA GLN A 158 19.87 4.23 14.13
C GLN A 158 20.92 3.28 14.74
N LYS A 159 20.55 2.02 15.02
CA LYS A 159 21.46 1.02 15.58
C LYS A 159 22.61 0.67 14.64
N LEU A 160 22.38 0.67 13.32
CA LEU A 160 23.48 0.53 12.36
C LEU A 160 24.48 1.67 12.46
N ILE A 161 23.99 2.92 12.55
CA ILE A 161 24.85 4.10 12.71
C ILE A 161 25.63 4.02 14.02
N GLU A 162 24.96 3.72 15.14
CA GLU A 162 25.62 3.55 16.45
C GLU A 162 26.72 2.49 16.41
N LYS A 163 26.46 1.32 15.80
CA LYS A 163 27.44 0.22 15.70
C LYS A 163 28.62 0.55 14.79
N MET A 164 28.39 1.28 13.69
CA MET A 164 29.44 1.68 12.75
C MET A 164 30.30 2.83 13.29
N LEU A 165 29.68 3.84 13.90
CA LEU A 165 30.38 5.07 14.28
C LEU A 165 30.83 5.08 15.75
N GLY A 166 30.10 4.40 16.63
CA GLY A 166 30.28 4.47 18.08
C GLY A 166 31.59 3.85 18.58
N LYS A 167 32.14 2.86 17.86
CA LYS A 167 33.40 2.19 18.27
C LYS A 167 34.61 3.12 18.31
N ASP A 168 34.60 4.18 17.52
CA ASP A 168 35.74 5.11 17.45
C ASP A 168 35.57 6.33 18.36
N ILE A 169 34.45 6.46 19.07
CA ILE A 169 34.20 7.60 19.96
C ILE A 169 34.94 7.35 21.27
N LYS A 170 36.08 8.03 21.43
CA LYS A 170 36.83 8.08 22.68
C LYS A 170 36.55 9.40 23.39
N ILE A 171 36.15 9.31 24.66
CA ILE A 171 35.96 10.46 25.56
C ILE A 171 37.04 10.39 26.64
N SER A 172 37.82 11.46 26.76
CA SER A 172 38.83 11.60 27.80
C SER A 172 38.24 12.16 29.09
N ASN A 173 38.89 11.90 30.22
CA ASN A 173 38.48 12.47 31.52
C ASN A 173 38.50 14.00 31.49
N LYS A 174 39.52 14.60 30.84
CA LYS A 174 39.61 16.04 30.68
C LYS A 174 38.38 16.63 29.99
N GLU A 175 37.89 15.99 28.92
CA GLU A 175 36.69 16.46 28.23
C GLU A 175 35.43 16.37 29.11
N ILE A 176 35.36 15.36 29.99
CA ILE A 176 34.26 15.22 30.95
C ILE A 176 34.32 16.35 31.98
N ASP A 177 35.50 16.60 32.55
CA ASP A 177 35.70 17.63 33.56
C ASP A 177 35.44 19.04 32.97
N ASP A 178 35.98 19.32 31.78
CA ASP A 178 35.75 20.57 31.03
C ASP A 178 34.24 20.76 30.75
N TYR A 179 33.54 19.69 30.37
CA TYR A 179 32.09 19.75 30.08
C TYR A 179 31.30 20.06 31.35
N ILE A 180 31.60 19.38 32.47
CA ILE A 180 30.94 19.65 33.74
C ILE A 180 31.16 21.10 34.15
N GLU A 181 32.39 21.60 34.03
CA GLU A 181 32.74 22.97 34.40
C GLU A 181 32.02 24.02 33.56
N GLN A 182 31.93 23.82 32.25
CA GLN A 182 31.27 24.75 31.33
C GLN A 182 29.75 24.71 31.42
N ASN A 183 29.17 23.62 31.93
CA ASN A 183 27.72 23.40 31.94
C ASN A 183 27.14 23.31 33.36
N LYS A 184 27.84 23.79 34.39
CA LYS A 184 27.41 23.74 35.80
C LYS A 184 25.98 24.23 36.03
N GLU A 185 25.55 25.26 35.31
CA GLU A 185 24.19 25.84 35.43
C GLU A 185 23.09 24.96 34.82
N ASN A 186 23.44 24.11 33.86
CA ASN A 186 22.52 23.23 33.13
C ASN A 186 22.52 21.78 33.66
N LEU A 187 23.40 21.49 34.62
CA LEU A 187 23.50 20.16 35.22
C LEU A 187 22.62 20.08 36.48
N PRO A 188 21.91 18.96 36.70
CA PRO A 188 21.10 18.81 37.89
C PRO A 188 21.98 18.82 39.15
N ALA A 189 21.75 19.81 40.02
CA ALA A 189 22.55 20.04 41.23
C ALA A 189 22.37 18.96 42.31
N ASP A 190 21.33 18.12 42.18
CA ASP A 190 20.97 17.02 43.07
C ASP A 190 21.73 15.70 42.76
N LYS A 191 22.46 15.64 41.64
CA LYS A 191 23.23 14.46 41.21
C LYS A 191 24.56 14.37 41.94
N SER A 192 24.98 13.16 42.30
CA SER A 192 26.32 12.92 42.83
C SER A 192 27.43 13.15 41.77
N GLY A 193 28.69 13.31 42.22
CA GLY A 193 29.82 13.54 41.31
C GLY A 193 30.00 12.48 40.22
N GLU A 194 29.77 11.20 40.55
CA GLU A 194 29.86 10.10 39.59
C GLU A 194 28.67 10.05 38.61
N GLU A 195 27.47 10.43 39.07
CA GLU A 195 26.31 10.57 38.19
C GLU A 195 26.47 11.75 37.23
N MET A 196 27.06 12.87 37.70
CA MET A 196 27.41 14.01 36.84
C MET A 196 28.41 13.63 35.75
N LYS A 197 29.48 12.90 36.10
CA LYS A 197 30.45 12.37 35.12
C LYS A 197 29.79 11.43 34.12
N THR A 198 28.89 10.56 34.57
CA THR A 198 28.16 9.63 33.69
C THR A 198 27.27 10.40 32.71
N LEU A 199 26.52 11.40 33.20
CA LEU A 199 25.67 12.25 32.37
C LEU A 199 26.51 13.05 31.36
N ALA A 200 27.59 13.68 31.82
CA ALA A 200 28.52 14.43 30.96
C ALA A 200 29.11 13.54 29.87
N LYS A 201 29.57 12.33 30.23
CA LYS A 201 30.08 11.36 29.25
C LYS A 201 29.03 10.94 28.24
N GLN A 202 27.78 10.73 28.66
CA GLN A 202 26.67 10.42 27.74
C GLN A 202 26.42 11.57 26.77
N GLN A 203 26.32 12.80 27.27
CA GLN A 203 26.09 13.99 26.43
C GLN A 203 27.24 14.21 25.43
N LEU A 204 28.49 14.10 25.88
CA LEU A 204 29.67 14.19 25.03
C LEU A 204 29.71 13.09 23.97
N THR A 205 29.31 11.87 24.33
CA THR A 205 29.23 10.75 23.39
C THR A 205 28.20 11.05 22.30
N GLN A 206 27.02 11.54 22.67
CA GLN A 206 25.99 11.93 21.71
C GLN A 206 26.45 13.07 20.80
N LYS A 207 27.07 14.10 21.38
CA LYS A 207 27.64 15.23 20.63
C LYS A 207 28.66 14.76 19.59
N LYS A 208 29.66 13.98 19.99
CA LYS A 208 30.67 13.44 19.08
C LYS A 208 30.09 12.50 18.04
N LEU A 209 29.05 11.72 18.40
CA LEU A 209 28.36 10.85 17.45
C LEU A 209 27.69 11.68 16.34
N VAL A 210 27.01 12.77 16.70
CA VAL A 210 26.39 13.69 15.74
C VAL A 210 27.43 14.33 14.84
N GLU A 211 28.51 14.88 15.39
CA GLU A 211 29.60 15.48 14.62
C GLU A 211 30.22 14.48 13.63
N LYS A 212 30.51 13.27 14.12
CA LYS A 212 31.06 12.21 13.28
C LYS A 212 30.07 11.75 12.21
N TYR A 213 28.79 11.64 12.55
CA TYR A 213 27.74 11.29 11.60
C TYR A 213 27.69 12.28 10.44
N GLN A 214 27.73 13.59 10.72
CA GLN A 214 27.71 14.63 9.67
C GLN A 214 28.91 14.51 8.72
N SER A 215 30.11 14.36 9.25
CA SER A 215 31.30 14.16 8.41
C SER A 215 31.25 12.86 7.62
N TRP A 216 30.82 11.77 8.26
CA TRP A 216 30.73 10.46 7.65
C TRP A 216 29.71 10.43 6.50
N ILE A 217 28.50 10.98 6.69
CA ILE A 217 27.50 10.99 5.62
C ILE A 217 27.91 11.90 4.47
N GLY A 218 28.56 13.03 4.74
CA GLY A 218 29.11 13.91 3.69
C GLY A 218 30.16 13.18 2.85
N ASN A 219 31.03 12.38 3.49
CA ASN A 219 32.00 11.55 2.79
C ASN A 219 31.34 10.44 1.96
N LEU A 220 30.32 9.78 2.50
CA LEU A 220 29.56 8.76 1.74
C LEU A 220 28.89 9.38 0.51
N GLN A 221 28.24 10.53 0.66
CA GLN A 221 27.59 11.22 -0.46
C GLN A 221 28.60 11.64 -1.54
N LYS A 222 29.76 12.20 -1.14
CA LYS A 222 30.81 12.62 -2.07
C LYS A 222 31.40 11.46 -2.86
N ASN A 223 31.52 10.29 -2.23
CA ASN A 223 32.13 9.10 -2.84
C ASN A 223 31.11 8.22 -3.58
N ALA A 224 29.82 8.49 -3.42
CA ALA A 224 28.77 7.73 -4.07
C ALA A 224 28.50 8.26 -5.48
N LYS A 225 28.26 7.34 -6.42
CA LYS A 225 27.72 7.68 -7.74
C LYS A 225 26.20 7.79 -7.63
N ILE A 226 25.68 9.01 -7.55
CA ILE A 226 24.26 9.29 -7.46
C ILE A 226 23.78 9.87 -8.80
N SER A 227 22.73 9.30 -9.37
CA SER A 227 22.10 9.78 -10.61
C SER A 227 20.67 10.18 -10.32
N TYR A 228 20.30 11.39 -10.72
CA TYR A 228 18.96 11.96 -10.58
C TYR A 228 18.29 12.00 -11.95
N PHE A 229 16.98 11.77 -12.00
CA PHE A 229 16.16 11.73 -13.22
C PHE A 229 14.94 12.62 -13.05
#